data_AF-A0A9X9XHI3-F1
#
_entry.id   AF-A0A9X9XHI3-F1
#
_cell.length_a   1.000
_cell.length_b   1.000
_cell.length_c   1.000
_cell.angle_alpha   90.00
_cell.angle_beta   90.00
_cell.angle_gamma   90.00
#
_symmetry.space_group_name_H-M   'P 1'
#
loop_
_entity.id
_entity.type
_entity.pdbx_description
1 polymer ?
#
loop_
_entity_poly.entity_id
_entity_poly.type
_entity_poly.pdbx_seq_one_letter_code
_entity_poly.pdbx_strand_id
1 'polypeptide(L)'
;MLDVAPAPDLALLLAPGDEAEFVALCAWTTRLGRSEPSWLYVVLHRGSGLWTHAYRVVPDRRPGHLAVYLERAEPGDRRAALRHWLQARVAEADDRR
;
A
#
# COMPACT_ATOMS: atom_id res chain seq x y z
N MET A 1 0.63 5.57 -19.62
CA MET A 1 0.57 4.13 -19.32
C MET A 1 1.52 3.90 -18.16
N LEU A 2 1.05 3.45 -16.99
CA LEU A 2 1.97 3.07 -15.91
C LEU A 2 2.73 1.84 -16.40
N ASP A 3 4.05 1.93 -16.47
CA ASP A 3 4.89 0.79 -16.82
C ASP A 3 4.66 -0.28 -15.75
N VAL A 4 4.10 -1.43 -16.13
CA VAL A 4 3.69 -2.45 -15.18
C VAL A 4 4.95 -3.17 -14.73
N ALA A 5 5.64 -2.60 -13.75
CA ALA A 5 6.65 -3.34 -13.03
C ALA A 5 5.99 -4.60 -12.42
N PRO A 6 6.72 -5.72 -12.31
CA PRO A 6 6.19 -6.90 -11.65
C PRO A 6 5.69 -6.56 -10.25
N ALA A 7 4.63 -7.25 -9.80
CA ALA A 7 4.10 -7.06 -8.46
C ALA A 7 5.23 -7.21 -7.41
N PRO A 8 5.27 -6.35 -6.38
CA PRO A 8 6.34 -6.37 -5.39
C PRO A 8 6.32 -7.68 -4.58
N ASP A 9 7.51 -8.15 -4.23
CA ASP A 9 7.66 -9.20 -3.21
C ASP A 9 7.38 -8.62 -1.82
N LEU A 10 6.38 -9.19 -1.14
CA LEU A 10 5.94 -8.76 0.19
C LEU A 10 6.50 -9.65 1.31
N ALA A 11 7.43 -10.57 1.03
CA ALA A 11 7.96 -11.51 2.02
C ALA A 11 8.59 -10.83 3.25
N LEU A 12 9.11 -9.60 3.11
CA LEU A 12 9.65 -8.81 4.23
C LEU A 12 8.58 -8.07 5.03
N LEU A 13 7.36 -7.96 4.51
CA LEU A 13 6.22 -7.31 5.18
C LEU A 13 5.32 -8.31 5.90
N LEU A 14 5.30 -9.56 5.45
CA LEU A 14 4.37 -10.58 5.94
C LEU A 14 5.08 -11.59 6.83
N ALA A 15 4.64 -11.69 8.08
CA ALA A 15 4.96 -12.83 8.92
C ALA A 15 4.05 -14.03 8.58
N PRO A 16 4.43 -15.25 8.97
CA PRO A 16 3.54 -16.41 8.83
C PRO A 16 2.18 -16.16 9.49
N GLY A 17 1.11 -16.33 8.70
CA GLY A 17 -0.28 -16.11 9.15
C GLY A 17 -0.82 -14.69 8.91
N ASP A 18 0.00 -13.76 8.41
CA ASP A 18 -0.49 -12.47 7.95
C ASP A 18 -1.21 -12.59 6.60
N GLU A 19 -2.17 -11.71 6.33
CA GLU A 19 -2.90 -11.66 5.07
C GLU A 19 -2.69 -10.30 4.40
N ALA A 20 -2.35 -10.29 3.11
CA ALA A 20 -2.25 -9.09 2.30
C ALA A 20 -3.36 -9.04 1.24
N GLU A 21 -4.04 -7.91 1.16
CA GLU A 21 -5.02 -7.60 0.13
C GLU A 21 -4.51 -6.46 -0.74
N PHE A 22 -4.38 -6.72 -2.04
CA PHE A 22 -4.12 -5.67 -3.02
C PHE A 22 -5.35 -4.78 -3.18
N VAL A 23 -5.13 -3.47 -3.14
CA VAL A 23 -6.17 -2.46 -3.31
C VAL A 23 -6.13 -1.85 -4.70
N ALA A 24 -4.98 -1.30 -5.09
CA ALA A 24 -4.83 -0.59 -6.37
C ALA A 24 -3.36 -0.41 -6.77
N LEU A 25 -3.14 -0.24 -8.07
CA LEU A 25 -1.92 0.32 -8.64
C LEU A 25 -2.29 1.69 -9.20
N CYS A 26 -1.72 2.75 -8.63
CA CYS A 26 -2.09 4.13 -8.97
C CYS A 26 -0.86 5.03 -9.08
N ALA A 27 -1.07 6.21 -9.66
CA ALA A 27 -0.11 7.30 -9.59
C ALA A 27 -0.39 8.11 -8.30
N TRP A 28 0.36 7.84 -7.24
CA TRP A 28 0.15 8.49 -5.94
C TRP A 28 0.81 9.87 -5.91
N THR A 29 0.05 10.88 -5.51
CA THR A 29 0.58 12.23 -5.31
C THR A 29 1.08 12.38 -3.87
N THR A 30 2.39 12.48 -3.71
CA THR A 30 3.05 12.71 -2.42
C THR A 30 2.72 14.09 -1.85
N ARG A 31 3.00 14.32 -0.56
CA ARG A 31 2.83 15.63 0.09
C ARG A 31 3.63 16.76 -0.59
N LEU A 32 4.69 16.42 -1.33
CA LEU A 32 5.52 17.37 -2.08
C LEU A 32 5.01 17.61 -3.51
N GLY A 33 3.81 17.12 -3.85
CA GLY A 33 3.21 17.28 -5.17
C GLY A 33 3.80 16.39 -6.28
N ARG A 34 4.73 15.49 -5.95
CA ARG A 34 5.30 14.54 -6.92
C ARG A 34 4.37 13.35 -7.07
N SER A 35 4.12 12.96 -8.33
CA SER A 35 3.37 11.75 -8.68
C SER A 35 4.33 10.59 -8.88
N GLU A 36 4.08 9.45 -8.23
CA GLU A 36 4.88 8.24 -8.40
C GLU A 36 4.01 6.97 -8.48
N PRO A 37 4.40 5.96 -9.28
CA PRO A 37 3.71 4.66 -9.30
C PRO A 37 3.73 4.03 -7.92
N SER A 38 2.58 3.53 -7.45
CA SER A 38 2.44 2.98 -6.11
C SER A 38 1.47 1.81 -6.11
N TRP A 39 1.87 0.68 -5.51
CA TRP A 39 0.97 -0.40 -5.13
C TRP A 39 0.46 -0.15 -3.73
N LEU A 40 -0.85 -0.25 -3.57
CA LEU A 40 -1.53 -0.07 -2.30
C LEU A 40 -2.00 -1.43 -1.78
N TYR A 41 -1.66 -1.72 -0.53
CA TYR A 41 -2.02 -2.97 0.13
C TYR A 41 -2.64 -2.69 1.49
N VAL A 42 -3.55 -3.57 1.89
CA VAL A 42 -4.02 -3.69 3.26
C VAL A 42 -3.50 -5.00 3.82
N VAL A 43 -2.85 -4.97 4.97
CA VAL A 43 -2.27 -6.15 5.60
C VAL A 43 -2.89 -6.36 6.98
N LEU A 44 -3.38 -7.56 7.24
CA LEU A 44 -3.81 -8.00 8.57
C LEU A 44 -2.67 -8.79 9.21
N HIS A 45 -2.07 -8.22 10.25
CA HIS A 45 -1.04 -8.85 11.05
C HIS A 45 -1.64 -9.64 12.21
N ARG A 46 -1.10 -10.84 12.47
CA ARG A 46 -1.57 -11.73 13.54
C ARG A 46 -0.53 -12.08 14.61
N GLY A 47 0.76 -11.89 14.32
CA GLY A 47 1.86 -12.38 15.17
C GLY A 47 2.03 -11.66 16.51
N SER A 48 1.67 -10.36 16.60
CA SER A 48 1.92 -9.51 17.78
C SER A 48 0.66 -8.77 18.23
N GLY A 49 -0.47 -9.48 18.19
CA GLY A 49 -1.80 -8.89 18.31
C GLY A 49 -2.41 -8.59 16.94
N LEU A 50 -3.74 -8.46 16.90
CA LEU A 50 -4.47 -8.23 15.66
C LEU A 50 -4.36 -6.76 15.25
N TRP A 51 -3.71 -6.51 14.11
CA TRP A 51 -3.53 -5.16 13.55
C TRP A 51 -3.81 -5.16 12.06
N THR A 52 -4.46 -4.11 11.57
CA THR A 52 -4.60 -3.88 10.13
C THR A 52 -3.80 -2.65 9.73
N HIS A 53 -2.90 -2.82 8.77
CA HIS A 53 -2.06 -1.77 8.21
C HIS A 53 -2.43 -1.47 6.77
N ALA A 54 -2.38 -0.19 6.39
CA ALA A 54 -2.45 0.27 5.01
C ALA A 54 -1.04 0.64 4.57
N TYR A 55 -0.52 -0.07 3.59
CA TYR A 55 0.81 0.14 3.03
C TYR A 55 0.75 0.72 1.63
N ARG A 56 1.73 1.59 1.35
CA ARG A 56 2.07 2.04 0.01
C ARG A 56 3.47 1.55 -0.31
N VAL A 57 3.58 0.77 -1.39
CA VAL A 57 4.83 0.17 -1.86
C VAL A 57 5.21 0.82 -3.17
N VAL A 58 6.46 1.28 -3.27
CA VAL A 58 7.00 2.03 -4.41
C VAL A 58 8.29 1.34 -4.86
N PRO A 59 8.59 1.23 -6.17
CA PRO A 59 9.89 0.75 -6.61
C PRO A 59 10.94 1.77 -6.17
N ASP A 60 11.99 1.31 -5.50
CA ASP A 60 13.15 2.16 -5.26
C ASP A 60 13.97 2.30 -6.55
N ARG A 61 14.82 3.32 -6.63
CA ARG A 61 15.75 3.56 -7.74
C ARG A 61 16.81 2.45 -7.88
N ARG A 62 17.02 1.65 -6.83
CA ARG A 62 17.93 0.51 -6.84
C ARG A 62 17.15 -0.73 -7.31
N PRO A 63 17.57 -1.42 -8.38
CA PRO A 63 16.92 -2.64 -8.83
C PRO A 63 16.77 -3.66 -7.69
N GLY A 64 15.58 -4.22 -7.52
CA GLY A 64 15.28 -5.19 -6.47
C GLY A 64 14.99 -4.59 -5.08
N HIS A 65 15.00 -3.26 -4.93
CA HIS A 65 14.63 -2.60 -3.68
C HIS A 65 13.23 -1.98 -3.77
N LEU A 66 12.49 -2.09 -2.67
CA LEU A 66 11.17 -1.49 -2.51
C LEU A 66 11.22 -0.48 -1.36
N ALA A 67 10.65 0.70 -1.59
CA ALA A 67 10.32 1.63 -0.52
C ALA A 67 8.90 1.31 -0.02
N VAL A 68 8.76 1.06 1.28
CA VAL A 68 7.47 0.77 1.91
C VAL A 68 7.12 1.88 2.89
N TYR A 69 5.93 2.44 2.71
CA TYR A 69 5.37 3.47 3.56
C TYR A 69 4.15 2.92 4.29
N LEU A 70 4.14 3.02 5.62
CA LEU A 70 2.95 2.80 6.43
C LEU A 70 2.10 4.07 6.39
N GLU A 71 1.00 4.02 5.65
CA GLU A 71 0.10 5.17 5.51
C GLU A 71 -0.85 5.26 6.72
N ARG A 72 -1.29 4.12 7.25
CA ARG A 72 -2.18 4.04 8.41
C ARG A 72 -2.09 2.68 9.10
N ALA A 73 -2.28 2.65 10.42
CA ALA A 73 -2.36 1.42 11.22
C ALA A 73 -3.56 1.50 12.18
N GLU A 74 -4.34 0.43 12.28
CA GLU A 74 -5.48 0.31 13.19
C GLU A 74 -5.50 -1.03 13.92
N PRO A 75 -5.90 -1.06 15.20
CA PRO A 75 -6.06 -2.31 15.94
C PRO A 75 -7.29 -3.09 15.47
N GLY A 76 -7.19 -4.42 15.46
CA GLY A 76 -8.22 -5.36 15.04
C GLY A 76 -8.26 -5.60 13.53
N ASP A 77 -9.24 -6.39 13.07
CA ASP A 77 -9.54 -6.57 11.64
C ASP A 77 -10.37 -5.36 11.15
N ARG A 78 -9.69 -4.44 10.47
CA ARG A 78 -10.24 -3.21 9.90
C ARG A 78 -10.00 -3.15 8.40
N ARG A 79 -9.86 -4.32 7.76
CA ARG A 79 -9.47 -4.40 6.34
C ARG A 79 -10.42 -3.64 5.42
N ALA A 80 -11.72 -3.84 5.58
CA ALA A 80 -12.72 -3.14 4.78
C ALA A 80 -12.65 -1.61 4.93
N ALA A 81 -12.46 -1.12 6.16
CA ALA A 81 -12.36 0.30 6.44
C ALA A 81 -11.09 0.92 5.82
N LEU A 82 -9.93 0.27 5.98
CA LEU A 82 -8.68 0.75 5.41
C LEU A 82 -8.63 0.62 3.88
N ARG A 83 -9.26 -0.40 3.31
CA ARG A 83 -9.45 -0.53 1.86
C ARG A 83 -10.25 0.64 1.31
N HIS A 84 -11.41 0.93 1.90
CA HIS A 84 -12.25 2.04 1.48
C HIS A 84 -11.49 3.38 1.62
N TRP A 85 -10.76 3.56 2.72
CA TRP A 85 -9.93 4.74 2.92
C TRP A 85 -8.87 4.91 1.82
N LEU A 86 -8.14 3.84 1.46
CA LEU A 86 -7.16 3.88 0.37
C LEU A 86 -7.83 4.18 -0.98
N GLN A 87 -8.99 3.59 -1.27
CA GLN A 87 -9.73 3.84 -2.50
C GLN A 87 -10.17 5.30 -2.62
N ALA A 88 -10.67 5.90 -1.53
CA ALA A 88 -11.00 7.32 -1.50
C ALA A 88 -9.77 8.21 -1.79
N ARG A 89 -8.61 7.86 -1.23
CA ARG A 89 -7.34 8.56 -1.47
C ARG A 89 -6.89 8.47 -2.93
N VAL A 90 -7.14 7.35 -3.61
CA VAL A 90 -6.88 7.19 -5.04
C VAL A 90 -7.81 8.08 -5.86
N ALA A 91 -9.11 8.07 -5.57
CA ALA A 91 -10.08 8.92 -6.27
C ALA A 91 -9.74 10.42 -6.15
N GLU A 92 -9.39 10.89 -4.94
CA GLU A 92 -8.92 12.27 -4.71
C GLU A 92 -7.67 12.64 -5.53
N ALA A 93 -6.83 11.66 -5.89
CA ALA A 93 -5.63 11.89 -6.68
C ALA A 93 -5.93 11.99 -8.18
N ASP A 94 -6.90 11.20 -8.66
CA ASP A 94 -7.35 11.23 -10.06
C ASP A 94 -8.12 12.51 -10.37
N ASP A 95 -8.98 12.99 -9.46
CA ASP A 95 -9.76 14.24 -9.64
C ASP A 95 -8.89 15.51 -9.71
N ARG A 96 -7.62 15.43 -9.29
CA ARG A 96 -6.66 16.56 -9.32
C ARG A 96 -5.84 16.65 -10.61
N ARG A 97 -6.03 15.73 -11.56
CA ARG A 97 -5.35 15.72 -12.87
C ARG A 97 -6.14 16.46 -13.94
#